data_AF-A0A9P0QAH0-F1
#
_entry.id   AF-A0A9P0QAH0-F1
#
_cell.length_a   1.000
_cell.length_b   1.000
_cell.length_c   1.000
_cell.angle_alpha   90.00
_cell.angle_beta   90.00
_cell.angle_gamma   90.00
#
_symmetry.space_group_name_H-M   'P 1'
#
loop_
_entity.id
_entity.type
_entity.pdbx_description
1 polymer ?
#
loop_
_entity_poly.entity_id
_entity_poly.type
_entity_poly.pdbx_seq_one_letter_code
_entity_poly.pdbx_strand_id
1 'polypeptide(L)'
;MIFNLLLFGVAKVFPLTKASIGVSGVFWIFGGVSFIACIFLWLTLPETKALTLSEIEDYFKNEGLLWKRTSRKQRWIDSEAQLKLSVDKPQ
;
A
#
# COMPACT_ATOMS: atom_id res chain seq x y z
N MET A 1 -28.56 6.80 -6.01
CA MET A 1 -29.37 6.93 -4.78
C MET A 1 -28.52 6.74 -3.51
N ILE A 2 -27.65 5.73 -3.45
CA ILE A 2 -26.79 5.45 -2.26
C ILE A 2 -25.85 6.61 -1.88
N PHE A 3 -25.24 7.28 -2.87
CA PHE A 3 -24.33 8.41 -2.65
C PHE A 3 -25.01 9.61 -1.96
N ASN A 4 -26.26 9.90 -2.33
CA ASN A 4 -27.02 10.99 -1.74
C ASN A 4 -27.36 10.73 -0.26
N LEU A 5 -27.63 9.47 0.09
CA LEU A 5 -27.86 9.07 1.48
C LEU A 5 -26.58 9.19 2.32
N LEU A 6 -25.42 8.83 1.76
CA LEU A 6 -24.12 9.00 2.42
C LEU A 6 -23.79 10.49 2.66
N LEU A 7 -23.96 11.34 1.64
CA LEU A 7 -23.77 12.79 1.76
C LEU A 7 -24.65 13.40 2.85
N PHE A 8 -25.92 12.99 2.90
CA PHE A 8 -26.86 13.44 3.94
C PHE A 8 -26.43 13.00 5.34
N GLY A 9 -25.97 11.75 5.48
CA GLY A 9 -25.43 11.23 6.73
C GLY A 9 -24.23 12.03 7.21
N VAL A 10 -23.25 12.26 6.34
CA VAL A 10 -22.04 13.06 6.67
C VAL A 10 -22.42 14.50 7.07
N ALA A 11 -23.33 15.14 6.34
CA ALA A 11 -23.79 16.49 6.63
C ALA A 11 -24.48 16.61 8.01
N LYS A 12 -25.18 15.56 8.45
CA LYS A 12 -25.80 15.50 9.79
C LYS A 12 -24.82 15.17 10.91
N VAL A 13 -23.81 14.35 10.64
CA VAL A 13 -22.77 14.01 11.61
C VAL A 13 -21.92 15.24 11.97
N PHE A 14 -21.64 16.13 11.02
CA PHE A 14 -20.84 17.33 11.27
C PHE A 14 -21.34 18.23 12.42
N PRO A 15 -22.61 18.69 12.47
CA PRO A 15 -23.12 19.47 13.60
C PRO A 15 -23.20 18.66 14.90
N LEU A 16 -23.47 17.34 14.85
CA LEU A 16 -23.49 16.47 16.03
C LEU A 16 -22.10 16.36 16.69
N THR A 17 -21.06 16.16 15.89
CA THR A 17 -19.67 16.10 16.36
C THR A 17 -19.22 17.44 16.93
N LYS A 18 -19.57 18.55 16.25
CA LYS A 18 -19.30 19.91 16.76
C LYS A 18 -19.99 20.18 18.10
N ALA A 19 -21.24 19.74 18.27
CA ALA A 19 -22.00 19.95 19.49
C ALA A 19 -21.53 19.06 20.66
N SER A 20 -21.08 17.84 20.37
CA SER A 20 -20.73 16.86 21.43
C SER A 20 -19.27 16.97 21.90
N ILE A 21 -18.32 17.23 21.00
CA ILE A 21 -16.88 17.10 21.28
C ILE A 21 -16.10 18.40 20.95
N GLY A 22 -16.76 19.38 20.33
CA GLY A 22 -16.11 20.62 19.92
C GLY A 22 -15.06 20.43 18.82
N VAL A 23 -14.24 21.46 18.59
CA VAL A 23 -13.24 21.49 17.52
C VAL A 23 -12.17 20.40 17.69
N SER A 24 -11.81 20.06 18.92
CA SER A 24 -10.81 19.03 19.23
C SER A 24 -11.21 17.63 18.75
N GLY A 25 -12.50 17.27 18.83
CA GLY A 25 -12.99 15.98 18.33
C GLY A 25 -12.93 15.87 16.80
N VAL A 26 -13.18 16.98 16.11
CA VAL A 26 -13.08 17.04 14.65
C VAL A 26 -11.64 16.77 14.21
N PHE A 27 -10.65 17.41 14.83
CA PHE A 27 -9.24 17.16 14.53
C PHE A 27 -8.84 15.69 14.73
N TRP A 28 -9.34 15.03 15.78
CA TRP A 28 -9.06 13.61 16.01
C TRP A 28 -9.64 12.69 14.93
N ILE A 29 -10.85 12.97 14.45
CA ILE A 29 -11.48 12.15 13.39
C ILE A 29 -10.74 12.34 12.07
N PHE A 30 -10.51 13.58 11.65
CA PHE A 30 -9.78 13.86 10.41
C PHE A 30 -8.33 13.36 10.48
N GLY A 31 -7.67 13.54 11.61
CA GLY A 31 -6.32 13.02 11.85
C GLY A 31 -6.27 11.50 11.84
N GLY A 32 -7.19 10.84 12.54
CA GLY A 32 -7.28 9.38 12.58
C GLY A 32 -7.55 8.75 11.22
N VAL A 33 -8.50 9.31 10.46
CA VAL A 33 -8.78 8.86 9.08
C VAL A 33 -7.57 9.08 8.19
N SER A 34 -6.89 10.23 8.28
CA SER A 34 -5.69 10.51 7.48
C SER A 34 -4.54 9.56 7.83
N PHE A 35 -4.37 9.22 9.10
CA PHE A 35 -3.35 8.27 9.55
C PHE A 35 -3.63 6.85 9.05
N ILE A 36 -4.88 6.39 9.13
CA ILE A 36 -5.30 5.09 8.59
C ILE A 36 -5.10 5.07 7.07
N ALA A 37 -5.49 6.13 6.37
CA ALA A 37 -5.27 6.25 4.93
C ALA A 37 -3.78 6.24 4.57
N CYS A 38 -2.92 6.87 5.38
CA CYS A 38 -1.47 6.84 5.21
C CYS A 38 -0.90 5.42 5.38
N ILE A 39 -1.30 4.69 6.42
CA ILE A 39 -0.89 3.30 6.62
C ILE A 39 -1.36 2.42 5.46
N PHE A 40 -2.61 2.57 5.06
CA PHE A 40 -3.17 1.85 3.93
C PHE A 40 -2.37 2.12 2.66
N LEU A 41 -2.15 3.41 2.33
CA LEU A 41 -1.37 3.83 1.17
C LEU A 41 0.05 3.27 1.21
N TRP A 42 0.70 3.26 2.38
CA TRP A 42 2.05 2.72 2.55
C TRP A 42 2.11 1.20 2.31
N LEU A 43 1.05 0.46 2.64
CA LEU A 43 0.98 -0.98 2.42
C LEU A 43 0.60 -1.35 0.98
N THR A 44 -0.35 -0.61 0.39
CA THR A 44 -0.91 -0.94 -0.92
C THR A 44 -0.21 -0.26 -2.09
N LEU A 45 0.43 0.89 -1.87
CA LEU A 45 1.05 1.65 -2.93
C LEU A 45 2.57 1.39 -2.92
N PRO A 46 3.10 0.63 -3.90
CA PRO A 46 4.53 0.55 -4.06
C PRO A 46 5.10 1.92 -4.39
N GLU A 47 6.23 2.30 -3.80
CA GLU A 47 6.88 3.58 -4.08
C GLU A 47 7.16 3.67 -5.59
N THR A 48 6.42 4.52 -6.31
CA THR A 48 6.50 4.68 -7.77
C THR A 48 7.82 5.30 -8.24
N LYS A 49 8.70 5.68 -7.31
CA LYS A 49 10.02 6.24 -7.62
C LYS A 49 11.00 5.10 -7.92
N ALA A 50 11.57 5.16 -9.13
CA ALA A 50 12.65 4.30 -9.63
C ALA A 50 12.28 2.84 -9.99
N LEU A 51 10.99 2.52 -10.14
CA LEU A 51 10.54 1.25 -10.72
C LEU A 51 10.38 1.38 -12.23
N THR A 52 10.82 0.37 -12.96
CA THR A 52 10.55 0.27 -14.41
C THR A 52 9.09 -0.11 -14.64
N LEU A 53 8.52 0.27 -15.80
CA LEU A 53 7.13 -0.05 -16.14
C LEU A 53 6.85 -1.57 -16.09
N SER A 54 7.84 -2.38 -16.47
CA SER A 54 7.79 -3.84 -16.43
C SER A 54 7.67 -4.38 -14.99
N GLU A 55 8.41 -3.82 -14.03
CA GLU A 55 8.30 -4.20 -12.61
C GLU A 55 6.94 -3.83 -12.00
N ILE A 56 6.32 -2.75 -12.46
CA ILE A 56 4.97 -2.35 -12.03
C ILE A 56 3.94 -3.34 -12.58
N GLU A 57 4.07 -3.74 -13.85
CA GLU A 57 3.19 -4.74 -14.46
C GLU A 57 3.29 -6.09 -13.74
N ASP A 58 4.51 -6.53 -13.40
CA ASP A 58 4.74 -7.79 -12.69
C ASP A 58 4.25 -7.75 -11.23
N TYR A 59 4.27 -6.57 -10.60
CA TYR A 59 3.64 -6.33 -9.30
C TYR A 59 2.12 -6.49 -9.35
N PHE A 60 1.45 -5.93 -10.36
CA PHE A 60 -0.01 -6.03 -10.49
C PHE A 60 -0.49 -7.40 -11.03
N LYS A 61 0.38 -8.17 -11.70
CA LYS A 61 0.09 -9.54 -12.15
C LYS A 61 0.12 -10.57 -11.02
N ASN A 62 0.93 -10.35 -9.99
CA ASN A 62 0.98 -11.25 -8.84
C ASN A 62 -0.14 -10.91 -7.84
N GLU A 63 -1.01 -11.87 -7.59
CA GLU A 63 -2.22 -11.76 -6.75
C GLU A 63 -1.95 -11.52 -5.24
N GLY A 64 -0.69 -11.27 -4.87
CA GLY A 64 -0.25 -11.01 -3.50
C GLY A 64 -0.46 -9.55 -3.11
N LEU A 65 -1.47 -9.28 -2.30
CA LEU A 65 -1.85 -7.95 -1.77
C LEU A 65 -0.72 -7.19 -1.04
N LEU A 66 0.37 -7.87 -0.65
CA LEU A 66 1.45 -7.30 0.16
C LEU A 66 2.74 -7.18 -0.65
N TRP A 67 3.27 -5.95 -0.72
CA TRP A 67 4.57 -5.65 -1.33
C TRP A 67 5.71 -6.47 -0.71
N LYS A 68 6.23 -7.46 -1.45
CA LYS A 68 7.38 -8.26 -1.06
C LYS A 68 8.67 -7.50 -1.41
N ARG A 69 9.24 -6.77 -0.44
CA ARG A 69 10.50 -5.99 -0.57
C ARG A 69 11.78 -6.84 -0.75
N THR A 70 11.71 -8.03 -1.35
CA THR A 70 12.80 -9.03 -1.30
C THR A 70 13.64 -9.14 -2.59
N SER A 71 13.37 -8.32 -3.60
CA SER A 71 13.98 -8.48 -4.95
C SER A 71 15.52 -8.32 -4.98
N ARG A 72 16.15 -7.62 -4.02
CA ARG A 72 17.61 -7.43 -4.06
C ARG A 72 18.41 -8.67 -3.64
N LYS A 73 17.90 -9.55 -2.77
CA LYS A 73 18.68 -10.70 -2.25
C LYS A 73 18.58 -11.94 -3.14
N GLN A 74 17.43 -12.12 -3.81
CA GLN A 74 17.15 -13.30 -4.64
C GLN A 74 18.08 -13.40 -5.86
N ARG A 75 18.30 -12.29 -6.56
CA ARG A 75 19.19 -12.21 -7.73
C ARG A 75 20.64 -12.70 -7.47
N TRP A 76 21.18 -12.47 -6.27
CA TRP A 76 22.54 -12.93 -5.93
C TRP A 76 22.57 -14.44 -5.72
N ILE A 77 21.56 -14.99 -5.05
CA ILE A 77 21.42 -16.43 -4.81
C ILE A 77 21.22 -17.18 -6.14
N ASP A 78 20.41 -16.63 -7.04
CA ASP A 78 20.17 -17.22 -8.36
C ASP A 78 21.45 -17.20 -9.22
N SER A 79 22.26 -16.14 -9.09
CA SER A 79 23.56 -16.02 -9.76
C SER A 79 24.59 -17.01 -9.21
N GLU A 80 24.66 -17.19 -7.88
CA GLU A 80 25.51 -18.20 -7.24
C GLU A 80 25.10 -19.63 -7.58
N ALA A 81 23.79 -19.89 -7.71
CA ALA A 81 23.27 -21.20 -8.12
C ALA A 81 23.63 -21.52 -9.58
N GLN A 82 23.51 -20.53 -10.49
CA GLN A 82 23.93 -20.66 -11.89
C GLN A 82 25.44 -20.89 -12.04
N LEU A 83 26.26 -20.20 -11.24
CA LEU A 83 27.71 -20.39 -11.24
C LEU A 83 28.09 -21.80 -10.79
N LYS A 84 27.46 -22.34 -9.74
CA LYS A 84 27.71 -23.70 -9.27
C LYS A 84 27.29 -24.76 -10.31
N LEU A 85 26.17 -24.54 -11.00
CA LEU A 85 25.71 -25.41 -12.10
C LEU A 85 26.63 -25.37 -13.34
N SER A 86 27.30 -24.25 -13.59
CA SER A 86 28.26 -24.14 -14.69
C SER A 86 29.64 -24.74 -14.34
N VAL A 87 30.01 -24.78 -13.06
CA VAL A 87 31.29 -25.32 -12.58
C VAL A 87 31.23 -26.85 -12.40
N ASP A 88 30.07 -27.41 -12.08
CA ASP A 88 29.88 -28.85 -11.81
C ASP A 88 29.64 -29.71 -13.07
N LYS A 89 29.71 -29.13 -14.28
CA LYS A 89 29.50 -29.87 -15.52
C LYS A 89 30.73 -30.77 -15.79
N PRO A 90 30.61 -32.12 -15.76
CA PRO A 90 31.72 -32.98 -16.13
C PRO A 90 32.02 -32.77 -17.62
N GLN A 91 33.31 -32.56 -17.93
CA GLN A 91 33.83 -32.45 -19.30
C GLN A 91 33.64 -33.77 -20.04
#